data_AF-A0A920G040-F1
#
_entry.id   AF-A0A920G040-F1
#
_cell.length_a   1.000
_cell.length_b   1.000
_cell.length_c   1.000
_cell.angle_alpha   90.00
_cell.angle_beta   90.00
_cell.angle_gamma   90.00
#
_symmetry.space_group_name_H-M   'P 1'
#
loop_
_entity.id
_entity.type
_entity.pdbx_description
1 polymer ?
#
loop_
_entity_poly.entity_id
_entity_poly.type
_entity_poly.pdbx_seq_one_letter_code
_entity_poly.pdbx_strand_id
1 'polypeptide(L)'
;MFRQVEERQCDYGVVPVENSTEGMVGQTLDCFLESPLQITGEIELPIVHHLLAGKAASIDSIQLILGHEQALGQCRHWLDSHLPDVAREAVASNGEAARRAGSESGVAAIAGELAAGLHGLEPLARTIQDSSNNTTRFLVLGRETILRAVAIKRRCWSRRGIDPERYWGCCGLSRRMASV
;
A
#
# COMPACT_ATOMS: atom_id res chain seq x y z
N MET A 1 -0.47 3.28 -16.18
CA MET A 1 -0.09 4.50 -15.44
C MET A 1 0.64 5.48 -16.38
N PHE A 2 1.84 5.18 -16.86
CA PHE A 2 2.62 6.03 -17.78
C PHE A 2 1.79 6.66 -18.92
N ARG A 3 1.13 5.82 -19.72
CA ARG A 3 0.23 6.25 -20.81
C ARG A 3 -0.83 7.27 -20.39
N GLN A 4 -1.43 7.13 -19.20
CA GLN A 4 -2.45 8.07 -18.72
C GLN A 4 -1.86 9.46 -18.44
N VAL A 5 -0.62 9.52 -17.96
CA VAL A 5 0.10 10.78 -17.77
C VAL A 5 0.55 11.34 -19.11
N GLU A 6 0.98 10.52 -20.06
CA GLU A 6 1.35 10.98 -21.40
C GLU A 6 0.16 11.58 -22.16
N GLU A 7 -0.99 10.89 -22.12
CA GLU A 7 -2.24 11.29 -22.79
C GLU A 7 -3.02 12.39 -22.04
N ARG A 8 -2.41 13.03 -21.04
CA ARG A 8 -3.01 14.11 -20.21
C ARG A 8 -4.32 13.71 -19.52
N GLN A 9 -4.53 12.43 -19.27
CA GLN A 9 -5.63 11.94 -18.43
C GLN A 9 -5.36 12.16 -16.94
N CYS A 10 -4.08 12.25 -16.57
CA CYS A 10 -3.60 12.60 -15.23
C CYS A 10 -2.40 13.54 -15.35
N ASP A 11 -2.20 14.44 -14.39
CA ASP A 11 -1.05 15.34 -14.38
C ASP A 11 0.23 14.69 -13.85
N TYR A 12 0.06 13.82 -12.85
CA TYR A 12 1.14 13.09 -12.23
C TYR A 12 0.81 11.62 -12.09
N GLY A 13 1.85 10.82 -11.97
CA GLY A 13 1.78 9.41 -11.77
C GLY A 13 2.71 8.95 -10.65
N VAL A 14 2.32 7.94 -9.87
CA VAL A 14 3.18 7.36 -8.84
C VAL A 14 3.45 5.90 -9.18
N VAL A 15 4.72 5.51 -9.29
CA VAL A 15 5.13 4.14 -9.63
C VAL A 15 6.17 3.60 -8.65
N PRO A 16 6.07 2.32 -8.26
CA PRO A 16 7.10 1.68 -7.45
C PRO A 16 8.34 1.42 -8.29
N VAL A 17 9.52 1.68 -7.75
CA VAL A 17 10.80 1.42 -8.42
C VAL A 17 11.69 0.42 -7.68
N GLU A 18 11.54 0.33 -6.36
CA GLU A 18 12.36 -0.53 -5.53
C GLU A 18 11.61 -0.91 -4.26
N ASN A 19 11.69 -2.17 -3.87
CA ASN A 19 11.30 -2.66 -2.56
C ASN A 19 12.55 -3.15 -1.81
N SER A 20 12.72 -2.80 -0.54
CA SER A 20 13.93 -3.17 0.21
C SER A 20 14.10 -4.67 0.43
N THR A 21 13.03 -5.46 0.27
CA THR A 21 13.03 -6.92 0.40
C THR A 21 13.19 -7.61 -0.96
N GLU A 22 12.60 -7.07 -2.02
CA GLU A 22 12.52 -7.73 -3.35
C GLU A 22 13.43 -7.12 -4.41
N GLY A 23 13.99 -5.95 -4.14
CA GLY A 23 14.84 -5.21 -5.05
C GLY A 23 14.06 -4.38 -6.06
N MET A 24 14.64 -4.18 -7.24
CA MET A 24 14.12 -3.26 -8.25
C MET A 24 12.86 -3.79 -8.96
N VAL A 25 11.92 -2.90 -9.23
CA VAL A 25 10.71 -3.21 -10.02
C VAL A 25 11.04 -3.03 -11.51
N GLY A 26 11.49 -4.10 -12.16
CA GLY A 26 11.98 -4.09 -13.55
C GLY A 26 11.00 -3.49 -14.54
N GLN A 27 9.72 -3.86 -14.47
CA GLN A 27 8.69 -3.35 -15.38
C GLN A 27 8.58 -1.81 -15.37
N THR A 28 8.73 -1.19 -14.20
CA THR A 28 8.71 0.28 -14.10
C THR A 28 9.94 0.87 -14.78
N LEU A 29 11.12 0.28 -14.62
CA LEU A 29 12.35 0.72 -15.26
C LEU A 29 12.28 0.61 -16.78
N ASP A 30 11.70 -0.48 -17.30
CA ASP A 30 11.51 -0.67 -18.73
C ASP A 30 10.61 0.43 -19.31
N CYS A 31 9.51 0.75 -18.61
CA CYS A 31 8.61 1.84 -19.01
C CYS A 31 9.31 3.22 -19.03
N PHE A 32 10.28 3.44 -18.15
CA PHE A 32 11.06 4.68 -18.15
C PHE A 32 11.98 4.83 -19.35
N LEU A 33 12.46 3.74 -19.94
CA LEU A 33 13.33 3.78 -21.12
C LEU A 33 12.59 4.26 -22.37
N GLU A 34 11.28 4.00 -22.44
CA GLU A 34 10.45 4.30 -23.61
C GLU A 34 9.62 5.57 -23.45
N SER A 35 9.44 6.06 -22.22
CA SER A 35 8.57 7.20 -21.92
C SER A 35 9.31 8.54 -21.94
N PRO A 36 8.69 9.62 -22.47
CA PRO A 36 9.24 10.98 -22.35
C PRO A 36 9.03 11.61 -20.96
N LEU A 37 8.30 10.93 -20.06
CA LEU A 37 7.98 11.45 -18.73
C LEU A 37 9.23 11.64 -17.87
N GLN A 38 9.18 12.68 -17.03
CA GLN A 38 10.27 13.06 -16.16
C GLN A 38 9.96 12.67 -14.72
N ILE A 39 11.00 12.33 -13.96
CA ILE A 39 10.88 12.13 -12.51
C ILE A 39 10.80 13.50 -11.84
N THR A 40 9.67 13.78 -11.21
CA THR A 40 9.40 15.06 -10.53
C THR A 40 9.53 14.96 -9.01
N GLY A 41 9.68 13.76 -8.47
CA GLY A 41 9.89 13.53 -7.04
C GLY A 41 10.05 12.05 -6.70
N GLU A 42 10.38 11.79 -5.44
CA GLU A 42 10.51 10.45 -4.86
C GLU A 42 9.86 10.40 -3.48
N ILE A 43 9.34 9.22 -3.12
CA ILE A 43 8.72 8.96 -1.83
C ILE A 43 9.11 7.56 -1.39
N GLU A 44 9.57 7.42 -0.14
CA GLU A 44 9.78 6.12 0.49
C GLU A 44 8.65 5.86 1.49
N LEU A 45 7.94 4.75 1.32
CA LEU A 45 6.83 4.36 2.18
C LEU A 45 7.17 3.06 2.93
N PRO A 46 7.07 3.04 4.26
CA PRO A 46 7.18 1.79 5.00
C PRO A 46 5.98 0.90 4.71
N ILE A 47 6.26 -0.39 4.47
CA ILE A 47 5.23 -1.41 4.35
C ILE A 47 4.88 -1.88 5.76
N VAL A 48 3.64 -1.58 6.17
CA VAL A 48 3.10 -1.97 7.47
C VAL A 48 1.87 -2.83 7.22
N HIS A 49 1.89 -4.04 7.75
CA HIS A 49 0.79 -4.99 7.64
C HIS A 49 0.01 -5.03 8.95
N HIS A 50 -1.31 -5.01 8.84
CA HIS A 50 -2.23 -5.21 9.95
C HIS A 50 -3.10 -6.42 9.65
N LEU A 51 -3.56 -7.10 10.71
CA LEU A 51 -4.65 -8.06 10.61
C LEU A 51 -5.97 -7.30 10.72
N LEU A 52 -6.70 -7.20 9.62
CA LEU A 52 -7.93 -6.41 9.50
C LEU A 52 -9.13 -7.32 9.37
N ALA A 53 -10.25 -6.97 9.99
CA ALA A 53 -11.52 -7.68 9.83
C ALA A 53 -12.71 -6.71 9.90
N GLY A 54 -13.92 -7.18 9.60
CA GLY A 54 -15.13 -6.37 9.77
C GLY A 54 -15.33 -5.93 11.23
N LYS A 55 -15.97 -4.77 11.45
CA LYS A 55 -16.11 -4.10 12.76
C LYS A 55 -16.66 -4.94 13.92
N ALA A 56 -17.44 -5.98 13.61
CA ALA A 56 -18.03 -6.86 14.62
C ALA A 56 -17.20 -8.14 14.85
N ALA A 57 -16.10 -8.32 14.13
CA ALA A 57 -15.26 -9.49 14.25
C ALA A 57 -14.39 -9.40 15.51
N SER A 58 -14.20 -10.55 16.15
CA SER A 58 -13.18 -10.75 17.18
C SER A 58 -12.10 -11.69 16.65
N ILE A 59 -10.92 -11.66 17.26
CA ILE A 59 -9.82 -12.54 16.84
C ILE A 59 -10.20 -14.02 16.89
N ASP A 60 -11.00 -14.43 17.90
CA ASP A 60 -11.48 -15.80 18.07
C ASP A 60 -12.53 -16.23 17.03
N SER A 61 -13.16 -15.27 16.35
CA SER A 61 -14.16 -15.54 15.30
C SER A 61 -13.55 -15.76 13.91
N ILE A 62 -12.24 -15.57 13.76
CA ILE A 62 -11.57 -15.66 12.46
C ILE A 62 -11.31 -17.13 12.11
N GLN A 63 -11.76 -17.52 10.91
CA GLN A 63 -11.63 -18.86 10.36
C GLN A 63 -10.69 -18.89 9.14
N LEU A 64 -10.54 -17.75 8.46
CA LEU A 64 -9.72 -17.63 7.26
C LEU A 64 -8.96 -16.30 7.25
N ILE A 65 -7.68 -16.34 6.94
CA ILE A 65 -6.81 -15.18 6.75
C ILE A 65 -6.42 -15.11 5.28
N LEU A 66 -6.74 -13.98 4.66
CA LEU A 66 -6.43 -13.68 3.27
C LEU A 66 -5.30 -12.67 3.18
N GLY A 67 -4.46 -12.83 2.18
CA GLY A 67 -3.41 -11.85 1.85
C GLY A 67 -2.75 -12.21 0.54
N HIS A 68 -1.98 -11.28 -0.02
CA HIS A 68 -1.04 -11.64 -1.07
C HIS A 68 0.00 -12.62 -0.50
N GLU A 69 0.52 -13.53 -1.33
CA GLU A 69 1.49 -14.56 -0.92
C GLU A 69 2.70 -13.97 -0.19
N GLN A 70 3.22 -12.85 -0.69
CA GLN A 70 4.30 -12.10 -0.07
C GLN A 70 3.93 -11.57 1.33
N ALA A 71 2.72 -11.01 1.51
CA ALA A 71 2.28 -10.45 2.78
C ALA A 71 2.06 -11.54 3.84
N LEU A 72 1.51 -12.69 3.43
CA LEU A 72 1.40 -13.88 4.26
C LEU A 72 2.78 -14.38 4.71
N GLY A 73 3.75 -14.43 3.78
CA GLY A 73 5.13 -14.80 4.09
C GLY A 73 5.80 -13.81 5.05
N GLN A 74 5.56 -12.51 4.89
CA GLN A 74 6.12 -11.45 5.73
C GLN A 74 5.53 -11.39 7.14
N CYS A 75 4.39 -12.02 7.41
CA CYS A 75 3.75 -12.03 8.73
C CYS A 75 3.73 -13.43 9.36
N ARG A 76 4.50 -14.37 8.80
CA ARG A 76 4.39 -15.80 9.13
C ARG A 76 4.67 -16.06 10.59
N HIS A 77 5.70 -15.46 11.18
CA HIS A 77 6.06 -15.75 12.58
C HIS A 77 4.97 -15.29 13.53
N TRP A 78 4.38 -14.11 13.28
CA TRP A 78 3.26 -13.62 14.07
C TRP A 78 2.05 -14.54 13.95
N LEU A 79 1.68 -14.93 12.72
CA LEU A 79 0.55 -15.81 12.45
C LEU A 79 0.72 -17.19 13.09
N ASP A 80 1.92 -17.79 12.98
CA ASP A 80 2.23 -19.09 13.58
C ASP A 80 2.17 -19.04 15.12
N SER A 81 2.46 -17.88 15.73
CA SER A 81 2.45 -17.71 17.18
C SER A 81 1.07 -17.39 17.77
N HIS A 82 0.21 -16.69 17.02
CA HIS A 82 -1.07 -16.17 17.54
C HIS A 82 -2.29 -16.87 16.96
N LEU A 83 -2.23 -17.31 15.70
CA LEU A 83 -3.32 -17.94 14.96
C LEU A 83 -2.82 -19.19 14.21
N PRO A 84 -2.25 -20.20 14.93
CA PRO A 84 -1.68 -21.38 14.29
C PRO A 84 -2.73 -22.25 13.59
N ASP A 85 -3.97 -22.28 14.11
CA ASP A 85 -5.03 -23.16 13.64
C ASP A 85 -5.95 -22.50 12.59
N VAL A 86 -5.73 -21.23 12.26
CA VAL A 86 -6.56 -20.50 11.31
C VAL A 86 -6.04 -20.71 9.88
N ALA A 87 -6.94 -21.05 8.96
CA ALA A 87 -6.59 -21.28 7.56
C ALA A 87 -6.06 -20.00 6.90
N ARG A 88 -5.14 -20.15 5.95
CA ARG A 88 -4.50 -19.05 5.22
C ARG A 88 -4.63 -19.29 3.73
N GLU A 89 -5.07 -18.29 2.98
CA GLU A 89 -5.27 -18.39 1.53
C GLU A 89 -4.65 -17.18 0.82
N ALA A 90 -3.81 -17.46 -0.16
CA ALA A 90 -3.20 -16.44 -1.00
C ALA A 90 -4.20 -15.94 -2.04
N VAL A 91 -4.32 -14.63 -2.17
CA VAL A 91 -5.16 -13.96 -3.17
C VAL A 91 -4.35 -13.02 -4.05
N ALA A 92 -4.98 -12.51 -5.12
CA ALA A 92 -4.31 -11.71 -6.15
C ALA A 92 -3.67 -10.41 -5.62
N SER A 93 -4.22 -9.80 -4.57
CA SER A 93 -3.64 -8.61 -3.93
C SER A 93 -4.13 -8.43 -2.49
N ASN A 94 -3.41 -7.62 -1.71
CA ASN A 94 -3.86 -7.24 -0.36
C ASN A 94 -5.15 -6.39 -0.40
N GLY A 95 -5.38 -5.65 -1.49
CA GLY A 95 -6.65 -4.96 -1.72
C GLY A 95 -7.82 -5.93 -1.90
N GLU A 96 -7.62 -7.02 -2.64
CA GLU A 96 -8.63 -8.07 -2.80
C GLU A 96 -8.91 -8.79 -1.47
N ALA A 97 -7.87 -9.06 -0.68
CA ALA A 97 -8.05 -9.60 0.68
C ALA A 97 -8.92 -8.67 1.54
N ALA A 98 -8.62 -7.38 1.56
CA ALA A 98 -9.38 -6.39 2.33
C ALA A 98 -10.84 -6.26 1.84
N ARG A 99 -11.06 -6.30 0.52
CA ARG A 99 -12.41 -6.31 -0.07
C ARG A 99 -13.22 -7.51 0.43
N ARG A 100 -12.62 -8.72 0.40
CA ARG A 100 -13.28 -9.95 0.86
C ARG A 100 -13.56 -9.94 2.35
N ALA A 101 -12.60 -9.53 3.18
CA ALA A 101 -12.79 -9.40 4.63
C ALA A 101 -13.90 -8.38 5.01
N GLY A 102 -14.18 -7.41 4.14
CA GLY A 102 -15.29 -6.47 4.33
C GLY A 102 -16.67 -7.05 3.98
N SER A 103 -16.72 -8.08 3.14
CA SER A 103 -17.97 -8.72 2.68
C SER A 103 -18.26 -10.08 3.33
N GLU A 104 -17.23 -10.80 3.77
CA GLU A 104 -17.31 -12.17 4.28
C GLU A 104 -17.12 -12.19 5.80
N SER A 105 -18.02 -12.86 6.52
CA SER A 105 -17.89 -13.03 7.97
C SER A 105 -16.85 -14.12 8.30
N GLY A 106 -16.11 -13.95 9.39
CA GLY A 106 -15.05 -14.90 9.79
C GLY A 106 -13.78 -14.80 8.96
N VAL A 107 -13.67 -13.81 8.07
CA VAL A 107 -12.50 -13.58 7.23
C VAL A 107 -11.72 -12.37 7.74
N ALA A 108 -10.41 -12.53 7.89
CA ALA A 108 -9.48 -11.45 8.13
C ALA A 108 -8.57 -11.24 6.91
N ALA A 109 -8.07 -10.02 6.73
CA ALA A 109 -7.17 -9.63 5.67
C ALA A 109 -5.84 -9.12 6.25
N ILE A 110 -4.74 -9.49 5.60
CA ILE A 110 -3.44 -8.84 5.80
C ILE A 110 -3.34 -7.69 4.80
N ALA A 111 -3.45 -6.47 5.30
CA ALA A 111 -3.31 -5.27 4.47
C ALA A 111 -2.86 -4.05 5.28
N GLY A 112 -2.52 -2.98 4.56
CA GLY A 112 -2.16 -1.70 5.18
C GLY A 112 -3.36 -0.89 5.65
N GLU A 113 -3.10 0.13 6.47
CA GLU A 113 -4.12 1.03 7.07
C GLU A 113 -5.05 1.67 6.02
N LEU A 114 -4.53 1.98 4.82
CA LEU A 114 -5.33 2.57 3.75
C LEU A 114 -6.46 1.64 3.28
N ALA A 115 -6.20 0.34 3.20
CA ALA A 115 -7.23 -0.64 2.84
C ALA A 115 -8.30 -0.77 3.94
N ALA A 116 -7.92 -0.61 5.21
CA ALA A 116 -8.87 -0.59 6.32
C ALA A 116 -9.92 0.52 6.15
N GLY A 117 -9.47 1.74 5.85
CA GLY A 117 -10.35 2.88 5.63
C GLY A 117 -11.27 2.72 4.41
N LEU A 118 -10.75 2.15 3.31
CA LEU A 118 -11.54 1.95 2.08
C LEU A 118 -12.64 0.89 2.21
N HIS A 119 -12.35 -0.18 2.94
CA HIS A 119 -13.25 -1.33 3.08
C HIS A 119 -14.00 -1.35 4.41
N GLY A 120 -13.85 -0.29 5.23
CA GLY A 120 -14.54 -0.18 6.52
C GLY A 120 -14.12 -1.23 7.55
N LEU A 121 -12.87 -1.71 7.47
CA LEU A 121 -12.31 -2.72 8.36
C LEU A 121 -11.70 -2.09 9.61
N GLU A 122 -11.60 -2.91 10.66
CA GLU A 122 -10.91 -2.56 11.89
C GLU A 122 -9.73 -3.52 12.13
N PRO A 123 -8.61 -3.02 12.68
CA PRO A 123 -7.46 -3.85 12.97
C PRO A 123 -7.70 -4.68 14.23
N LEU A 124 -7.69 -6.00 14.08
CA LEU A 124 -7.63 -6.95 15.19
C LEU A 124 -6.22 -7.01 15.79
N ALA A 125 -5.20 -6.86 14.95
CA ALA A 125 -3.82 -6.71 15.36
C ALA A 125 -3.09 -5.73 14.43
N ARG A 126 -2.18 -4.93 15.00
CA ARG A 126 -1.45 -3.91 14.24
C ARG A 126 0.02 -4.31 14.11
N THR A 127 0.62 -4.01 12.96
CA THR A 127 2.07 -4.15 12.72
C THR A 127 2.53 -5.59 12.95
N ILE A 128 1.91 -6.53 12.22
CA ILE A 128 2.13 -7.97 12.39
C ILE A 128 3.24 -8.53 11.50
N GLN A 129 3.89 -7.68 10.71
CA GLN A 129 5.01 -8.10 9.87
C GLN A 129 6.24 -8.47 10.72
N ASP A 130 6.95 -9.49 10.27
CA ASP A 130 8.11 -10.08 10.96
C ASP A 130 9.32 -9.14 10.96
N SER A 131 9.42 -8.26 9.96
CA SER A 131 10.48 -7.23 9.88
C SER A 131 9.91 -5.82 9.73
N SER A 132 10.44 -4.89 10.52
CA SER A 132 10.04 -3.47 10.49
C SER A 132 10.79 -2.63 9.44
N ASN A 133 11.72 -3.23 8.68
CA ASN A 133 12.58 -2.51 7.72
C ASN A 133 12.12 -2.63 6.25
N ASN A 134 10.90 -3.12 6.00
CA ASN A 134 10.36 -3.20 4.65
C ASN A 134 9.86 -1.82 4.19
N THR A 135 10.49 -1.28 3.14
CA THR A 135 10.16 0.01 2.56
C THR A 135 10.08 -0.12 1.06
N THR A 136 9.08 0.51 0.44
CA THR A 136 8.99 0.62 -1.01
C THR A 136 9.24 2.07 -1.42
N ARG A 137 10.17 2.26 -2.34
CA ARG A 137 10.48 3.54 -2.97
C ARG A 137 9.61 3.71 -4.21
N PHE A 138 8.94 4.85 -4.27
CA PHE A 138 8.08 5.27 -5.36
C PHE A 138 8.65 6.53 -6.00
N LEU A 139 8.50 6.64 -7.31
CA LEU A 139 8.79 7.85 -8.06
C LEU A 139 7.50 8.52 -8.51
N VAL A 140 7.51 9.85 -8.47
CA VAL A 140 6.46 10.69 -9.02
C VAL A 140 6.88 11.11 -10.42
N LEU A 141 6.03 10.84 -11.41
CA LEU A 141 6.23 11.16 -12.82
C LEU A 141 5.40 12.38 -13.20
N GLY A 142 5.95 13.21 -14.06
CA GLY A 142 5.24 14.34 -14.67
C GLY A 142 5.78 14.64 -16.06
N ARG A 143 5.04 15.46 -16.81
CA ARG A 143 5.44 15.90 -18.16
C ARG A 143 6.45 17.06 -18.13
N GLU A 144 6.48 17.82 -17.05
CA GLU A 144 7.33 18.99 -16.90
C GLU A 144 8.48 18.70 -15.95
N THR A 145 9.68 19.11 -16.36
CA THR A 145 10.84 19.16 -15.47
C THR A 145 10.59 20.22 -14.40
N ILE A 146 10.33 19.80 -13.17
CA ILE A 146 10.33 20.72 -12.04
C ILE A 146 11.80 21.10 -11.78
N LEU A 147 12.22 22.30 -12.20
CA LEU A 147 13.57 22.86 -11.95
C LEU A 147 13.88 23.14 -10.47
N ARG A 148 13.12 22.56 -9.55
CA ARG A 148 13.40 22.58 -8.13
C ARG A 148 13.46 21.15 -7.63
N ALA A 149 14.68 20.68 -7.40
CA ALA A 149 14.96 19.67 -6.41
C ALA A 149 14.49 20.18 -5.04
N VAL A 150 13.18 20.19 -4.79
CA VAL A 150 12.69 20.14 -3.42
C VAL A 150 13.01 18.74 -2.97
N ALA A 151 14.21 18.56 -2.44
CA ALA A 151 14.48 17.46 -1.55
C ALA A 151 13.37 17.49 -0.49
N ILE A 152 12.40 16.57 -0.58
CA ILE A 152 11.42 16.35 0.48
C ILE A 152 12.18 15.65 1.61
N LYS A 153 13.09 16.40 2.24
CA LYS A 153 13.87 15.98 3.39
C LYS A 153 12.99 16.19 4.62
N ARG A 154 12.36 15.10 5.07
CA ARG A 154 12.02 14.78 6.48
C ARG A 154 11.31 15.83 7.38
N ARG A 155 10.69 16.90 6.89
CA ARG A 155 9.98 17.88 7.77
C ARG A 155 8.53 18.11 7.38
N CYS A 156 7.65 17.17 7.74
CA CYS A 156 6.25 17.45 8.11
C CYS A 156 5.60 16.22 8.76
N TRP A 157 6.20 15.73 9.85
CA TRP A 157 5.56 14.80 10.77
C TRP A 157 5.56 15.45 12.15
N SER A 158 4.67 16.44 12.35
CA SER A 158 4.45 17.01 13.69
C SER A 158 3.21 16.38 14.32
N ARG A 159 3.43 15.46 15.28
CA ARG A 159 2.63 15.03 16.47
C ARG A 159 1.09 15.15 16.54
N ARG A 160 0.36 15.48 15.48
CA ARG A 160 -1.10 15.46 15.43
C ARG A 160 -1.49 14.84 14.11
N GLY A 161 -2.14 13.68 14.21
CA GLY A 161 -3.01 13.01 13.23
C GLY A 161 -2.72 13.21 11.73
N ILE A 162 -2.57 12.10 11.03
CA ILE A 162 -2.69 12.04 9.57
C ILE A 162 -4.03 12.68 9.19
N ASP A 163 -3.99 13.80 8.46
CA ASP A 163 -5.15 14.37 7.77
C ASP A 163 -5.00 14.00 6.28
N PRO A 164 -5.69 12.94 5.81
CA PRO A 164 -5.61 12.50 4.44
C PRO A 164 -6.08 13.59 3.46
N GLU A 165 -7.04 14.44 3.83
CA GLU A 165 -7.64 15.40 2.90
C GLU A 165 -6.67 16.51 2.50
N ARG A 166 -5.70 16.85 3.35
CA ARG A 166 -4.72 17.89 3.08
C ARG A 166 -3.63 17.47 2.10
N TYR A 167 -3.37 16.17 1.97
CA TYR A 167 -2.44 15.62 0.98
C TYR A 167 -3.05 15.53 -0.42
N TRP A 168 -4.35 15.21 -0.50
CA TRP A 168 -5.07 15.12 -1.76
C TRP A 168 -5.48 16.49 -2.35
N GLY A 169 -5.70 17.50 -1.49
CA GLY A 169 -6.12 18.84 -1.90
C GLY A 169 -5.05 19.65 -2.66
N CYS A 170 -3.76 19.40 -2.44
CA CYS A 170 -2.69 20.13 -3.14
C CYS A 170 -2.42 19.61 -4.57
N CYS A 171 -2.87 18.40 -4.92
CA CYS A 171 -2.54 17.76 -6.20
C CYS A 171 -3.74 17.49 -7.12
N GLY A 172 -4.97 17.90 -6.75
CA GLY A 172 -6.13 17.81 -7.65
C GLY A 172 -6.53 16.39 -8.11
N LEU A 173 -6.02 15.33 -7.47
CA LEU A 173 -6.33 13.94 -7.83
C LEU A 173 -7.66 13.48 -7.22
N SER A 174 -8.63 13.17 -8.07
CA SER A 174 -9.90 12.55 -7.67
C SER A 174 -9.69 11.11 -7.17
N ARG A 175 -10.55 10.66 -6.25
CA ARG A 175 -10.50 9.46 -5.39
C ARG A 175 -10.47 8.06 -6.09
N ARG A 176 -9.85 7.89 -7.26
CA ARG A 176 -9.92 6.61 -8.04
C ARG A 176 -8.60 5.83 -8.21
N MET A 177 -7.65 5.92 -7.29
CA MET A 177 -6.41 5.11 -7.35
C MET A 177 -6.11 4.42 -6.03
N ALA A 178 -6.99 3.51 -5.61
CA ALA A 178 -6.79 2.78 -4.36
C ALA A 178 -7.09 1.27 -4.49
N SER A 179 -6.77 0.69 -5.66
CA SER A 179 -6.98 -0.72 -5.95
C SER A 179 -5.86 -1.32 -6.81
N VAL A 180 -4.62 -1.16 -6.35
CA VAL A 180 -3.47 -1.99 -6.75
C VAL A 180 -2.81 -2.49 -5.47
#